data_AF-A0A850ZIE4-F1
#
_entry.id   AF-A0A850ZIE4-F1
#
_cell.length_a   1.000
_cell.length_b   1.000
_cell.length_c   1.000
_cell.angle_alpha   90.00
_cell.angle_beta   90.00
_cell.angle_gamma   90.00
#
_symmetry.space_group_name_H-M   'P 1'
#
loop_
_entity.id
_entity.type
_entity.pdbx_description
1 polymer ?
#
loop_
_entity_poly.entity_id
_entity_poly.type
_entity_poly.pdbx_seq_one_letter_code
_entity_poly.pdbx_strand_id
1 'polypeptide(L)'
;LLVGAPREKAFPAQQANRTGGLYSCDIASPNTNCMRVKFDEETDPRMESKEDQWMGVTVQSQGPGGNVVTCAHRYEKRQYVNTVQETRDIIGRCYVLSQDLTIKDDMDNGVWSFCDGRLRGHEKFGSCQQGVAATFTRDYHYIVFGAPGTYNWKGMTWLLPFPCPLRLLSKVASKVLILFFKRRGVNLYFISFSVKGFSLDSGKGIVSQDEMTFVSGAPRANHSGAVVLLKKEKNQRALSLEHMFEGEGLASSFGYDVAVVDLNSDGYGSDIVVGAPQYFDRSGDIGGAVYIYMNRQGKWAGVKPLRLNGTTDSMFGLAVENVGDINQDGYPDIAVGAPYDGFGKVYIYHGSENGINTKPAQV
;
A
#
# COMPACT_ATOMS: atom_id res chain seq x y z
N LEU A 1 -14.82 -9.51 -10.58
CA LEU A 1 -14.33 -9.09 -9.23
C LEU A 1 -13.11 -9.94 -8.89
N LEU A 2 -12.07 -9.33 -8.31
CA LEU A 2 -10.90 -10.05 -7.82
C LEU A 2 -10.90 -10.03 -6.29
N VAL A 3 -10.66 -11.19 -5.67
CA VAL A 3 -10.69 -11.33 -4.21
C VAL A 3 -9.43 -12.04 -3.73
N GLY A 4 -8.68 -11.38 -2.84
CA GLY A 4 -7.56 -11.99 -2.16
C GLY A 4 -8.02 -12.87 -0.99
N ALA A 5 -7.49 -14.09 -0.91
CA ALA A 5 -7.76 -15.03 0.16
C ALA A 5 -6.43 -15.44 0.83
N PRO A 6 -5.80 -14.58 1.65
CA PRO A 6 -4.44 -14.78 2.20
C PRO A 6 -4.26 -16.04 3.06
N ARG A 7 -5.37 -16.70 3.40
CA ARG A 7 -5.43 -17.82 4.32
C ARG A 7 -5.99 -19.10 3.70
N GLU A 8 -6.18 -19.08 2.38
CA GLU A 8 -6.65 -20.20 1.56
C GLU A 8 -5.70 -21.41 1.65
N LYS A 9 -6.28 -22.61 1.51
CA LYS A 9 -5.54 -23.87 1.53
C LYS A 9 -4.50 -23.89 0.41
N ALA A 10 -3.37 -24.54 0.67
CA ALA A 10 -2.32 -24.66 -0.34
C ALA A 10 -2.79 -25.47 -1.57
N PHE A 11 -2.15 -25.22 -2.72
CA PHE A 11 -2.18 -26.20 -3.80
C PHE A 11 -1.41 -27.46 -3.38
N PRO A 12 -1.78 -28.65 -3.88
CA PRO A 12 -1.14 -29.91 -3.46
C PRO A 12 0.38 -29.94 -3.65
N ALA A 13 0.90 -29.30 -4.71
CA ALA A 13 2.33 -29.28 -5.02
C ALA A 13 3.14 -28.24 -4.22
N GLN A 14 2.49 -27.37 -3.43
CA GLN A 14 3.18 -26.36 -2.61
C GLN A 14 3.73 -26.90 -1.27
N GLN A 15 3.48 -28.17 -0.93
CA GLN A 15 3.97 -28.82 0.31
C GLN A 15 3.73 -27.99 1.59
N ALA A 16 2.59 -27.31 1.65
CA ALA A 16 2.16 -26.44 2.74
C ALA A 16 0.69 -26.75 3.08
N ASN A 17 0.23 -26.35 4.27
CA ASN A 17 -1.19 -26.42 4.61
C ASN A 17 -1.94 -25.21 4.05
N ARG A 18 -1.31 -24.04 4.13
CA ARG A 18 -1.93 -22.76 3.77
C ARG A 18 -0.91 -21.85 3.11
N THR A 19 -1.28 -21.30 1.97
CA THR A 19 -0.40 -20.39 1.22
C THR A 19 -1.11 -19.10 0.83
N GLY A 20 -2.45 -19.11 0.86
CA GLY A 20 -3.27 -18.04 0.31
C GLY A 20 -3.54 -18.22 -1.19
N GLY A 21 -4.30 -17.30 -1.77
CA GLY A 21 -4.64 -17.33 -3.19
C GLY A 21 -5.38 -16.08 -3.64
N LEU A 22 -5.58 -16.02 -4.96
CA LEU A 22 -6.40 -15.00 -5.62
C LEU A 22 -7.59 -15.71 -6.27
N TYR A 23 -8.76 -15.12 -6.15
CA TYR A 23 -9.99 -15.59 -6.79
C TYR A 23 -10.49 -14.57 -7.79
N SER A 24 -11.04 -15.07 -8.90
CA SER A 24 -11.81 -14.31 -9.86
C SER A 24 -13.27 -14.74 -9.79
N CYS A 25 -14.16 -13.78 -9.54
CA CYS A 25 -15.59 -13.99 -9.45
C CYS A 25 -16.28 -13.23 -10.58
N ASP A 26 -17.18 -13.92 -11.29
CA ASP A 26 -18.06 -13.28 -12.27
C ASP A 26 -19.12 -12.44 -11.55
N ILE A 27 -19.24 -11.17 -11.94
CA ILE A 27 -20.21 -10.22 -11.36
C ILE A 27 -21.54 -10.28 -12.12
N ALA A 28 -21.53 -10.67 -13.40
CA ALA A 28 -22.74 -10.73 -14.22
C ALA A 28 -23.64 -11.91 -13.84
N SER A 29 -23.03 -12.96 -13.30
CA SER A 29 -23.70 -14.20 -12.94
C SER A 29 -23.49 -14.49 -11.45
N PRO A 30 -24.31 -13.91 -10.55
CA PRO A 30 -24.12 -14.01 -9.09
C PRO A 30 -24.20 -15.43 -8.51
N ASN A 31 -24.72 -16.39 -9.29
CA ASN A 31 -24.74 -17.82 -8.91
C ASN A 31 -23.48 -18.60 -9.35
N THR A 32 -22.51 -17.94 -10.00
CA THR A 32 -21.28 -18.61 -10.44
C THR A 32 -20.24 -18.59 -9.34
N ASN A 33 -19.57 -19.72 -9.15
CA ASN A 33 -18.53 -19.85 -8.16
C ASN A 33 -17.31 -19.01 -8.53
N CYS A 34 -16.75 -18.30 -7.56
CA CYS A 34 -15.43 -17.71 -7.66
C CYS A 34 -14.39 -18.81 -7.98
N MET A 35 -13.60 -18.61 -9.02
CA MET A 35 -12.55 -19.53 -9.43
C MET A 35 -11.20 -19.07 -8.89
N ARG A 36 -10.46 -20.00 -8.25
CA ARG A 36 -9.08 -19.72 -7.82
C ARG A 36 -8.19 -19.58 -9.04
N VAL A 37 -7.49 -18.45 -9.13
CA VAL A 37 -6.50 -18.18 -10.17
C VAL A 37 -5.29 -19.09 -9.93
N LYS A 38 -4.82 -19.76 -10.98
CA LYS A 38 -3.74 -20.73 -10.92
C LYS A 38 -2.41 -20.09 -11.31
N PHE A 39 -1.57 -19.85 -10.31
CA PHE A 39 -0.19 -19.44 -10.44
C PHE A 39 0.56 -19.89 -9.18
N ASP A 40 1.88 -19.96 -9.26
CA ASP A 40 2.72 -20.28 -8.09
C ASP A 40 2.44 -21.67 -7.45
N GLU A 41 2.03 -22.66 -8.25
CA GLU A 41 1.50 -23.95 -7.76
C GLU A 41 2.55 -24.91 -7.18
N GLU A 42 3.82 -24.77 -7.57
CA GLU A 42 4.90 -25.66 -7.15
C GLU A 42 5.65 -25.12 -5.93
N THR A 43 6.59 -25.86 -5.34
CA THR A 43 7.52 -25.30 -4.35
C THR A 43 8.87 -26.00 -4.41
N ASP A 44 9.96 -25.28 -4.16
CA ASP A 44 11.25 -25.90 -3.83
C ASP A 44 11.56 -25.76 -2.31
N PRO A 45 11.40 -26.82 -1.50
CA PRO A 45 11.61 -26.75 -0.06
C PRO A 45 13.07 -26.51 0.34
N ARG A 46 14.02 -26.60 -0.60
CA ARG A 46 15.44 -26.27 -0.37
C ARG A 46 15.70 -24.78 -0.44
N MET A 47 14.81 -24.01 -1.06
CA MET A 47 14.98 -22.58 -1.32
C MET A 47 13.89 -21.71 -0.70
N GLU A 48 12.71 -22.26 -0.40
CA GLU A 48 11.56 -21.48 0.07
C GLU A 48 10.66 -22.27 1.03
N SER A 49 9.83 -21.53 1.76
CA SER A 49 8.64 -22.03 2.44
C SER A 49 7.46 -21.13 2.08
N LYS A 50 6.36 -21.74 1.62
CA LYS A 50 5.12 -21.03 1.29
C LYS A 50 4.09 -21.06 2.42
N GLU A 51 4.39 -21.76 3.51
CA GLU A 51 3.49 -21.88 4.66
C GLU A 51 3.17 -20.49 5.23
N ASP A 52 1.88 -20.17 5.30
CA ASP A 52 1.36 -18.88 5.77
C ASP A 52 2.06 -17.67 5.10
N GLN A 53 2.38 -17.76 3.80
CA GLN A 53 2.97 -16.65 3.05
C GLN A 53 2.01 -15.46 2.81
N TRP A 54 0.70 -15.68 3.00
CA TRP A 54 -0.37 -14.71 2.83
C TRP A 54 -0.55 -14.20 1.39
N MET A 55 -0.55 -15.11 0.41
CA MET A 55 -0.81 -14.76 -0.99
C MET A 55 -2.22 -14.21 -1.17
N GLY A 56 -2.34 -13.02 -1.77
CA GLY A 56 -3.60 -12.30 -1.85
C GLY A 56 -3.83 -11.33 -0.70
N VAL A 57 -2.81 -11.01 0.10
CA VAL A 57 -2.92 -9.95 1.12
C VAL A 57 -3.20 -8.58 0.51
N THR A 58 -2.66 -8.35 -0.69
CA THR A 58 -2.88 -7.16 -1.50
C THR A 58 -3.25 -7.63 -2.90
N VAL A 59 -4.24 -6.97 -3.48
CA VAL A 59 -4.68 -7.18 -4.85
C VAL A 59 -4.96 -5.80 -5.42
N GLN A 60 -4.29 -5.43 -6.52
CA GLN A 60 -4.53 -4.16 -7.20
C GLN A 60 -4.61 -4.38 -8.71
N SER A 61 -5.52 -3.64 -9.34
CA SER A 61 -5.71 -3.64 -10.79
C SER A 61 -5.09 -2.39 -11.40
N GLN A 62 -4.43 -2.53 -12.55
CA GLN A 62 -4.00 -1.41 -13.39
C GLN A 62 -5.19 -0.78 -14.15
N GLY A 63 -6.42 -1.23 -13.92
CA GLY A 63 -7.61 -0.73 -14.60
C GLY A 63 -7.97 -1.53 -15.86
N PRO A 64 -8.92 -1.02 -16.67
CA PRO A 64 -9.47 -1.74 -17.82
C PRO A 64 -8.39 -2.15 -18.82
N GLY A 65 -8.34 -3.43 -19.17
CA GLY A 65 -7.35 -3.96 -20.12
C GLY A 65 -5.92 -4.09 -19.58
N GLY A 66 -5.70 -3.73 -18.31
CA GLY A 66 -4.39 -3.72 -17.68
C GLY A 66 -4.02 -5.01 -16.96
N ASN A 67 -2.88 -4.96 -16.28
CA ASN A 67 -2.36 -6.04 -15.44
C ASN A 67 -2.94 -6.01 -14.03
N VAL A 68 -2.74 -7.10 -13.29
CA VAL A 68 -3.13 -7.23 -11.88
C VAL A 68 -1.90 -7.56 -11.07
N VAL A 69 -1.69 -6.87 -9.95
CA VAL A 69 -0.65 -7.25 -8.98
C VAL A 69 -1.30 -7.91 -7.76
N THR A 70 -0.69 -9.00 -7.29
CA THR A 70 -1.04 -9.60 -6.00
C THR A 70 0.21 -10.01 -5.23
N CYS A 71 0.16 -9.96 -3.90
CA CYS A 71 1.34 -10.13 -3.07
C CYS A 71 1.16 -11.15 -1.95
N ALA A 72 2.30 -11.69 -1.50
CA ALA A 72 2.49 -12.58 -0.36
C ALA A 72 3.59 -11.99 0.53
N HIS A 73 3.24 -11.02 1.37
CA HIS A 73 4.21 -10.28 2.18
C HIS A 73 4.94 -11.10 3.26
N ARG A 74 4.47 -12.32 3.55
CA ARG A 74 5.10 -13.25 4.50
C ARG A 74 5.84 -14.40 3.83
N TYR A 75 6.02 -14.32 2.51
CA TYR A 75 6.84 -15.30 1.79
C TYR A 75 8.24 -15.42 2.40
N GLU A 76 8.63 -16.66 2.69
CA GLU A 76 9.88 -17.01 3.36
C GLU A 76 10.86 -17.63 2.36
N LYS A 77 12.05 -17.03 2.26
CA LYS A 77 13.19 -17.58 1.55
C LYS A 77 14.11 -18.31 2.52
N ARG A 78 14.55 -19.52 2.14
CA ARG A 78 15.42 -20.38 2.95
C ARG A 78 16.77 -20.55 2.28
N GLN A 79 17.82 -20.65 3.09
CA GLN A 79 19.17 -21.02 2.64
C GLN A 79 19.77 -22.04 3.60
N TYR A 80 20.61 -22.94 3.05
CA TYR A 80 21.28 -24.00 3.80
C TYR A 80 20.31 -24.89 4.60
N VAL A 81 19.18 -25.25 3.98
CA VAL A 81 18.11 -26.04 4.61
C VAL A 81 18.65 -27.37 5.13
N ASN A 82 18.22 -27.76 6.34
CA ASN A 82 18.67 -28.95 7.06
C ASN A 82 20.16 -28.91 7.48
N THR A 83 20.75 -27.73 7.62
CA THR A 83 22.11 -27.55 8.18
C THR A 83 22.08 -26.62 9.40
N VAL A 84 23.16 -26.60 10.19
CA VAL A 84 23.31 -25.68 11.33
C VAL A 84 23.38 -24.21 10.93
N GLN A 85 23.59 -23.92 9.64
CA GLN A 85 23.62 -22.57 9.07
C GLN A 85 22.28 -22.21 8.40
N GLU A 86 21.22 -23.01 8.63
CA GLU A 86 19.92 -22.73 8.06
C GLU A 86 19.45 -21.34 8.47
N THR A 87 18.99 -20.59 7.49
CA THR A 87 18.54 -19.22 7.66
C THR A 87 17.25 -19.00 6.90
N ARG A 88 16.36 -18.19 7.48
CA ARG A 88 15.00 -17.94 7.00
C ARG A 88 14.75 -16.45 6.97
N ASP A 89 14.50 -15.91 5.78
CA ASP A 89 14.22 -14.50 5.58
C ASP A 89 12.78 -14.32 5.08
N ILE A 90 12.00 -13.53 5.80
CA ILE A 90 10.61 -13.20 5.44
C ILE A 90 10.65 -11.94 4.57
N ILE A 91 11.01 -12.15 3.30
CA ILE A 91 11.23 -11.04 2.36
C ILE A 91 9.95 -10.58 1.67
N GLY A 92 8.90 -11.42 1.65
CA GLY A 92 7.70 -11.18 0.86
C GLY A 92 7.92 -11.42 -0.64
N ARG A 93 6.87 -11.39 -1.46
CA ARG A 93 6.95 -11.38 -2.94
C ARG A 93 5.63 -10.95 -3.56
N CYS A 94 5.66 -10.55 -4.83
CA CYS A 94 4.46 -10.24 -5.59
C CYS A 94 4.46 -10.93 -6.95
N TYR A 95 3.27 -11.08 -7.54
CA TYR A 95 3.04 -11.56 -8.88
C TYR A 95 2.29 -10.50 -9.66
N VAL A 96 2.73 -10.25 -10.90
CA VAL A 96 1.99 -9.43 -11.87
C VAL A 96 1.41 -10.36 -12.92
N LEU A 97 0.08 -10.37 -13.01
CA LEU A 97 -0.70 -11.20 -13.92
C LEU A 97 -1.23 -10.34 -15.07
N SER A 98 -1.35 -10.94 -16.25
CA SER A 98 -1.94 -10.28 -17.41
C SER A 98 -3.44 -10.08 -17.23
N GLN A 99 -4.08 -9.41 -18.19
CA GLN A 99 -5.54 -9.19 -18.20
C GLN A 99 -6.36 -10.50 -18.07
N ASP A 100 -5.86 -11.60 -18.63
CA ASP A 100 -6.45 -12.94 -18.56
C ASP A 100 -6.04 -13.73 -17.31
N LEU A 101 -5.40 -13.07 -16.33
CA LEU A 101 -4.96 -13.64 -15.05
C LEU A 101 -3.94 -14.79 -15.19
N THR A 102 -3.17 -14.76 -16.27
CA THR A 102 -2.07 -15.72 -16.52
C THR A 102 -0.72 -15.02 -16.39
N ILE A 103 0.34 -15.81 -16.27
CA ILE A 103 1.70 -15.30 -16.43
C ILE A 103 2.09 -15.57 -17.87
N LYS A 104 2.22 -14.50 -18.66
CA LYS A 104 2.75 -14.57 -20.01
C LYS A 104 4.26 -14.35 -19.96
N ASP A 105 4.99 -14.92 -20.91
CA ASP A 105 6.43 -14.67 -21.10
C ASP A 105 6.70 -13.27 -21.70
N ASP A 106 5.84 -12.31 -21.37
CA ASP A 106 6.05 -10.89 -21.61
C ASP A 106 6.72 -10.32 -20.36
N MET A 107 7.79 -9.53 -20.55
CA MET A 107 8.81 -9.14 -19.55
C MET A 107 8.31 -8.47 -18.26
N ASP A 108 7.02 -8.15 -18.16
CA ASP A 108 6.36 -7.43 -17.07
C ASP A 108 5.49 -8.33 -16.18
N ASN A 109 5.13 -9.52 -16.66
CA ASN A 109 4.35 -10.49 -15.91
C ASN A 109 5.26 -11.48 -15.16
N GLY A 110 4.71 -12.12 -14.12
CA GLY A 110 5.43 -13.10 -13.31
C GLY A 110 5.90 -12.57 -11.97
N VAL A 111 7.04 -13.07 -11.49
CA VAL A 111 7.51 -12.85 -10.11
C VAL A 111 8.23 -11.52 -9.96
N TRP A 112 7.75 -10.70 -9.02
CA TRP A 112 8.38 -9.46 -8.60
C TRP A 112 8.86 -9.60 -7.16
N SER A 113 10.19 -9.65 -7.00
CA SER A 113 10.81 -9.75 -5.69
C SER A 113 12.09 -8.93 -5.60
N PHE A 114 11.97 -7.66 -5.20
CA PHE A 114 13.13 -6.76 -5.14
C PHE A 114 13.97 -6.96 -3.87
N CYS A 115 13.41 -7.56 -2.81
CA CYS A 115 14.14 -7.84 -1.58
C CYS A 115 15.05 -9.06 -1.68
N ASP A 116 14.82 -9.92 -2.69
CA ASP A 116 15.67 -11.06 -2.96
C ASP A 116 17.07 -10.64 -3.46
N GLY A 117 18.09 -11.40 -3.08
CA GLY A 117 19.49 -11.16 -3.45
C GLY A 117 20.15 -9.96 -2.75
N ARG A 118 19.49 -9.36 -1.75
CA ARG A 118 20.02 -8.21 -0.99
C ARG A 118 20.64 -8.63 0.35
N LEU A 119 21.28 -7.67 1.01
CA LEU A 119 21.82 -7.87 2.36
C LEU A 119 20.71 -8.34 3.31
N ARG A 120 21.01 -9.42 4.00
CA ARG A 120 20.09 -10.16 4.87
C ARG A 120 20.01 -9.52 6.26
N GLY A 121 19.24 -10.12 7.16
CA GLY A 121 19.07 -9.62 8.52
C GLY A 121 18.00 -8.53 8.65
N HIS A 122 17.48 -8.36 9.87
CA HIS A 122 16.41 -7.40 10.16
C HIS A 122 16.89 -5.94 10.00
N GLU A 123 18.19 -5.71 10.10
CA GLU A 123 18.86 -4.43 9.89
C GLU A 123 18.96 -4.00 8.42
N LYS A 124 18.66 -4.92 7.49
CA LYS A 124 18.60 -4.68 6.04
C LYS A 124 17.30 -5.23 5.45
N PHE A 125 17.35 -6.31 4.65
CA PHE A 125 16.21 -6.82 3.87
C PHE A 125 15.69 -8.20 4.31
N GLY A 126 16.29 -8.85 5.31
CA GLY A 126 15.89 -10.20 5.75
C GLY A 126 14.48 -10.29 6.33
N SER A 127 13.92 -9.16 6.77
CA SER A 127 12.52 -9.03 7.20
C SER A 127 11.76 -8.03 6.35
N CYS A 128 12.11 -7.88 5.07
CA CYS A 128 11.60 -6.83 4.21
C CYS A 128 10.06 -6.75 4.14
N GLN A 129 9.39 -7.91 4.06
CA GLN A 129 7.95 -8.02 3.89
C GLN A 129 7.40 -7.16 2.73
N GLN A 130 8.01 -7.26 1.55
CA GLN A 130 7.50 -6.54 0.38
C GLN A 130 6.08 -7.00 0.03
N GLY A 131 5.25 -6.05 -0.40
CA GLY A 131 3.88 -6.35 -0.81
C GLY A 131 2.89 -6.42 0.34
N VAL A 132 3.21 -5.82 1.50
CA VAL A 132 2.17 -5.41 2.48
C VAL A 132 1.22 -4.41 1.82
N ALA A 133 1.80 -3.49 1.03
CA ALA A 133 1.09 -2.68 0.08
C ALA A 133 1.78 -2.78 -1.29
N ALA A 134 0.99 -2.70 -2.34
CA ALA A 134 1.42 -2.59 -3.72
C ALA A 134 0.35 -1.83 -4.48
N THR A 135 0.73 -0.96 -5.40
CA THR A 135 -0.24 -0.20 -6.22
C THR A 135 0.37 0.16 -7.58
N PHE A 136 -0.48 0.31 -8.59
CA PHE A 136 -0.10 0.96 -9.83
C PHE A 136 -0.29 2.47 -9.68
N THR A 137 0.57 3.26 -10.32
CA THR A 137 0.29 4.69 -10.39
C THR A 137 -0.95 4.97 -11.21
N ARG A 138 -1.65 6.08 -10.92
CA ARG A 138 -2.86 6.46 -11.68
C ARG A 138 -2.62 6.74 -13.16
N ASP A 139 -1.40 7.08 -13.53
CA ASP A 139 -0.96 7.22 -14.93
C ASP A 139 -0.45 5.89 -15.51
N TYR A 140 -0.49 4.80 -14.73
CA TYR A 140 -0.11 3.44 -15.10
C TYR A 140 1.33 3.25 -15.58
N HIS A 141 2.19 4.25 -15.38
CA HIS A 141 3.60 4.23 -15.79
C HIS A 141 4.53 3.59 -14.76
N TYR A 142 4.06 3.37 -13.55
CA TYR A 142 4.86 2.78 -12.48
C TYR A 142 4.06 1.80 -11.66
N ILE A 143 4.80 0.85 -11.09
CA ILE A 143 4.35 -0.01 -10.00
C ILE A 143 5.14 0.33 -8.74
N VAL A 144 4.42 0.40 -7.61
CA VAL A 144 4.96 0.79 -6.32
C VAL A 144 4.77 -0.35 -5.33
N PHE A 145 5.80 -0.70 -4.58
CA PHE A 145 5.76 -1.72 -3.54
C PHE A 145 6.16 -1.14 -2.19
N GLY A 146 5.40 -1.50 -1.17
CA GLY A 146 5.67 -1.18 0.22
C GLY A 146 6.36 -2.35 0.92
N ALA A 147 7.43 -2.05 1.66
CA ALA A 147 8.23 -3.03 2.41
C ALA A 147 8.54 -2.49 3.81
N PRO A 148 7.57 -2.58 4.75
CA PRO A 148 7.68 -1.95 6.06
C PRO A 148 8.77 -2.53 6.95
N GLY A 149 9.19 -3.79 6.74
CA GLY A 149 10.15 -4.44 7.64
C GLY A 149 11.63 -4.20 7.31
N THR A 150 11.92 -3.45 6.24
CA THR A 150 13.30 -3.07 5.89
C THR A 150 13.95 -2.14 6.94
N TYR A 151 15.27 -2.27 7.10
CA TYR A 151 16.12 -1.39 7.93
C TYR A 151 15.63 -1.23 9.38
N ASN A 152 15.46 -2.33 10.11
CA ASN A 152 14.89 -2.35 11.47
C ASN A 152 13.48 -1.77 11.51
N TRP A 153 12.60 -2.22 10.61
CA TRP A 153 11.19 -1.80 10.56
C TRP A 153 10.98 -0.31 10.33
N LYS A 154 11.99 0.37 9.81
CA LYS A 154 11.83 1.77 9.39
C LYS A 154 11.03 1.83 8.08
N GLY A 155 11.13 0.82 7.22
CA GLY A 155 10.30 0.65 6.02
C GLY A 155 10.86 1.27 4.74
N MET A 156 10.42 0.78 3.58
CA MET A 156 10.82 1.33 2.28
C MET A 156 9.65 1.28 1.30
N THR A 157 9.56 2.30 0.45
CA THR A 157 8.68 2.33 -0.73
C THR A 157 9.55 2.24 -1.96
N TRP A 158 9.26 1.25 -2.80
CA TRP A 158 10.05 0.90 -3.97
C TRP A 158 9.26 1.16 -5.25
N LEU A 159 9.83 1.97 -6.15
CA LEU A 159 9.21 2.41 -7.39
C LEU A 159 9.92 1.79 -8.60
N LEU A 160 9.16 1.19 -9.51
CA LEU A 160 9.69 0.67 -10.79
C LEU A 160 8.85 1.16 -11.97
N PRO A 161 9.47 1.51 -13.12
CA PRO A 161 8.74 1.82 -14.34
C PRO A 161 7.99 0.58 -14.83
N PHE A 162 6.80 0.79 -15.38
CA PHE A 162 5.91 -0.24 -15.89
C PHE A 162 5.23 0.26 -17.18
N PRO A 163 5.41 -0.40 -18.34
CA PRO A 163 6.23 -1.59 -18.59
C PRO A 163 7.74 -1.34 -18.38
N CYS A 164 8.46 -2.35 -17.90
CA CYS A 164 9.87 -2.28 -17.54
C CYS A 164 10.76 -2.70 -18.74
N PRO A 165 11.61 -1.80 -19.29
CA PRO A 165 12.47 -2.19 -20.41
C PRO A 165 13.55 -3.20 -19.98
N LEU A 166 13.72 -4.27 -20.76
CA LEU A 166 14.67 -5.42 -20.74
C LEU A 166 16.03 -5.31 -20.02
N ARG A 167 16.55 -4.11 -19.72
CA ARG A 167 17.92 -3.87 -19.18
C ARG A 167 17.99 -3.54 -17.70
N LEU A 168 16.86 -3.45 -16.99
CA LEU A 168 16.83 -3.02 -15.58
C LEU A 168 16.81 -4.17 -14.57
N LEU A 169 16.16 -5.31 -14.82
CA LEU A 169 16.07 -6.40 -13.83
C LEU A 169 17.45 -6.94 -13.38
N SER A 170 18.39 -7.16 -14.30
CA SER A 170 19.74 -7.65 -13.95
C SER A 170 20.67 -6.59 -13.32
N LYS A 171 20.35 -5.29 -13.47
CA LYS A 171 21.16 -4.18 -12.93
C LYS A 171 20.55 -3.50 -11.69
N VAL A 172 19.27 -3.69 -11.42
CA VAL A 172 18.54 -3.12 -10.26
C VAL A 172 18.79 -3.92 -8.98
N ALA A 173 19.20 -5.18 -9.09
CA ALA A 173 19.68 -5.97 -7.96
C ALA A 173 20.89 -5.32 -7.25
N SER A 174 21.79 -4.66 -7.98
CA SER A 174 23.12 -4.29 -7.46
C SER A 174 23.34 -2.81 -7.09
N LYS A 175 22.42 -1.89 -7.38
CA LYS A 175 22.60 -0.46 -7.02
C LYS A 175 21.31 0.18 -6.50
N VAL A 176 21.03 -0.04 -5.21
CA VAL A 176 20.19 0.87 -4.41
C VAL A 176 21.11 1.98 -3.92
N LEU A 177 20.86 3.19 -4.39
CA LEU A 177 21.55 4.38 -3.93
C LEU A 177 20.94 4.77 -2.58
N ILE A 178 21.59 4.35 -1.49
CA ILE A 178 21.29 4.86 -0.13
C ILE A 178 21.85 6.28 -0.08
N LEU A 179 20.99 7.30 -0.07
CA LEU A 179 21.42 8.68 0.16
C LEU A 179 20.99 9.18 1.52
N PHE A 180 21.98 9.67 2.25
CA PHE A 180 21.85 10.39 3.50
C PHE A 180 21.49 11.85 3.20
N PHE A 181 20.41 12.36 3.78
CA PHE A 181 20.16 13.80 3.80
C PHE A 181 20.77 14.42 5.06
N LYS A 182 21.69 15.35 4.84
CA LYS A 182 22.27 16.22 5.88
C LYS A 182 21.41 17.48 5.98
N ARG A 183 20.64 17.64 7.06
CA ARG A 183 19.96 18.91 7.35
C ARG A 183 20.97 19.86 8.00
N ARG A 184 21.15 21.06 7.45
CA ARG A 184 22.06 22.10 7.98
C ARG A 184 21.79 22.36 9.46
N GLY A 185 22.81 22.26 10.30
CA GLY A 185 22.92 23.02 11.55
C GLY A 185 22.73 22.29 12.88
N VAL A 186 22.39 21.00 12.91
CA VAL A 186 22.33 20.26 14.18
C VAL A 186 22.94 18.87 14.00
N ASN A 187 24.02 18.58 14.74
CA ASN A 187 24.62 17.25 14.85
C ASN A 187 23.71 16.36 15.72
N LEU A 188 22.57 15.95 15.17
CA LEU A 188 21.85 14.77 15.62
C LEU A 188 21.99 13.68 14.56
N TYR A 189 22.53 12.53 14.96
CA TYR A 189 22.64 11.30 14.16
C TYR A 189 21.27 10.64 13.99
N PHE A 190 20.36 11.31 13.30
CA PHE A 190 19.09 10.74 12.87
C PHE A 190 18.83 11.16 11.43
N ILE A 191 18.06 10.31 10.73
CA ILE A 191 17.51 10.47 9.37
C ILE A 191 18.34 9.74 8.28
N SER A 192 17.95 8.49 8.06
CA SER A 192 17.89 7.92 6.70
C SER A 192 16.40 7.77 6.44
N PHE A 193 15.87 8.39 5.38
CA PHE A 193 14.45 8.27 5.00
C PHE A 193 14.19 6.83 4.57
N SER A 194 13.87 6.00 5.55
CA SER A 194 13.15 4.77 5.34
C SER A 194 11.71 5.17 5.06
N VAL A 195 11.34 5.12 3.79
CA VAL A 195 10.05 5.58 3.30
C VAL A 195 9.02 4.51 3.66
N LYS A 196 8.19 4.77 4.67
CA LYS A 196 7.23 3.78 5.17
C LYS A 196 6.21 3.43 4.09
N GLY A 197 6.12 2.17 3.70
CA GLY A 197 5.18 1.63 2.69
C GLY A 197 4.19 0.64 3.31
N PHE A 198 3.46 1.07 4.35
CA PHE A 198 2.40 0.25 4.92
C PHE A 198 1.11 0.34 4.09
N SER A 199 0.78 1.53 3.62
CA SER A 199 -0.26 1.83 2.63
C SER A 199 0.29 2.78 1.56
N LEU A 200 -0.29 2.75 0.36
CA LEU A 200 0.23 3.44 -0.81
C LEU A 200 -0.90 3.94 -1.71
N ASP A 201 -0.78 5.19 -2.16
CA ASP A 201 -1.55 5.72 -3.29
C ASP A 201 -0.68 6.73 -4.07
N SER A 202 -1.17 7.27 -5.17
CA SER A 202 -0.46 8.26 -5.96
C SER A 202 -1.41 9.15 -6.73
N GLY A 203 -0.96 10.36 -7.06
CA GLY A 203 -1.74 11.28 -7.88
C GLY A 203 -0.91 12.43 -8.41
N LYS A 204 -1.46 13.09 -9.43
CA LYS A 204 -1.00 14.41 -9.89
C LYS A 204 -1.76 15.50 -9.14
N GLY A 205 -1.27 16.74 -9.22
CA GLY A 205 -1.89 17.87 -8.54
C GLY A 205 -1.69 17.93 -7.03
N ILE A 206 -1.16 16.88 -6.39
CA ILE A 206 -0.93 16.86 -4.93
C ILE A 206 0.13 17.89 -4.52
N VAL A 207 1.30 17.88 -5.16
CA VAL A 207 2.38 18.86 -4.90
C VAL A 207 2.72 19.66 -6.15
N SER A 208 2.55 19.06 -7.33
CA SER A 208 2.71 19.69 -8.64
C SER A 208 1.64 19.15 -9.58
N GLN A 209 1.17 19.98 -10.50
CA GLN A 209 0.12 19.63 -11.46
C GLN A 209 0.56 18.52 -12.43
N ASP A 210 1.82 18.55 -12.88
CA ASP A 210 2.29 17.61 -13.90
C ASP A 210 3.01 16.38 -13.33
N GLU A 211 3.62 16.53 -12.15
CA GLU A 211 4.48 15.50 -11.57
C GLU A 211 3.69 14.57 -10.65
N MET A 212 3.86 13.26 -10.86
CA MET A 212 3.33 12.24 -9.96
C MET A 212 3.91 12.42 -8.56
N THR A 213 3.02 12.47 -7.57
CA THR A 213 3.36 12.40 -6.15
C THR A 213 2.92 11.05 -5.61
N PHE A 214 3.80 10.41 -4.84
CA PHE A 214 3.53 9.14 -4.16
C PHE A 214 3.19 9.41 -2.71
N VAL A 215 2.11 8.80 -2.23
CA VAL A 215 1.59 8.94 -0.87
C VAL A 215 1.85 7.63 -0.15
N SER A 216 2.47 7.70 1.03
CA SER A 216 2.96 6.52 1.73
C SER A 216 2.65 6.59 3.22
N GLY A 217 1.90 5.60 3.71
CA GLY A 217 1.44 5.52 5.08
C GLY A 217 2.44 4.86 6.04
N ALA A 218 2.45 5.35 7.28
CA ALA A 218 3.43 5.04 8.30
C ALA A 218 2.81 4.93 9.71
N PRO A 219 1.94 3.95 9.97
CA PRO A 219 1.10 3.94 11.18
C PRO A 219 1.88 3.92 12.50
N ARG A 220 3.15 3.48 12.50
CA ARG A 220 3.99 3.44 13.70
C ARG A 220 4.97 4.62 13.87
N ALA A 221 4.94 5.57 12.94
CA ALA A 221 5.84 6.72 12.97
C ALA A 221 5.55 7.63 14.16
N ASN A 222 6.59 8.10 14.86
CA ASN A 222 6.43 9.05 15.97
C ASN A 222 5.38 8.62 17.01
N HIS A 223 5.21 7.30 17.20
CA HIS A 223 4.24 6.66 18.09
C HIS A 223 2.74 6.89 17.77
N SER A 224 2.37 7.88 16.96
CA SER A 224 0.98 8.15 16.54
C SER A 224 0.69 7.63 15.12
N GLY A 225 1.66 7.81 14.23
CA GLY A 225 1.55 7.54 12.80
C GLY A 225 1.89 8.76 11.95
N ALA A 226 2.18 8.55 10.67
CA ALA A 226 2.45 9.61 9.72
C ALA A 226 2.04 9.21 8.29
N VAL A 227 1.90 10.20 7.42
CA VAL A 227 1.79 10.02 5.97
C VAL A 227 2.82 10.91 5.31
N VAL A 228 3.55 10.37 4.33
CA VAL A 228 4.57 11.12 3.60
C VAL A 228 4.19 11.32 2.14
N LEU A 229 4.42 12.53 1.63
CA LEU A 229 4.31 12.89 0.22
C LEU A 229 5.71 12.86 -0.39
N LEU A 230 5.86 12.13 -1.48
CA LEU A 230 7.14 11.85 -2.09
C LEU A 230 7.13 12.20 -3.57
N LYS A 231 8.25 12.70 -4.08
CA LYS A 231 8.45 12.92 -5.50
C LYS A 231 9.67 12.18 -6.01
N LYS A 232 9.63 11.82 -7.29
CA LYS A 232 10.79 11.27 -7.99
C LYS A 232 11.76 12.40 -8.32
N GLU A 233 13.02 12.26 -7.91
CA GLU A 233 14.06 13.22 -8.30
C GLU A 233 14.42 13.08 -9.79
N LYS A 234 14.56 14.20 -10.52
CA LYS A 234 14.81 14.21 -11.97
C LYS A 234 16.11 13.51 -12.38
N ASN A 235 17.14 13.57 -11.52
CA ASN A 235 18.50 13.09 -11.82
C ASN A 235 18.91 11.86 -11.00
N GLN A 236 18.01 11.31 -10.18
CA GLN A 236 18.30 10.18 -9.32
C GLN A 236 17.17 9.16 -9.37
N ARG A 237 17.48 7.90 -9.08
CA ARG A 237 16.47 6.87 -8.84
C ARG A 237 15.99 6.91 -7.38
N ALA A 238 15.79 8.12 -6.87
CA ALA A 238 15.48 8.38 -5.48
C ALA A 238 14.14 9.12 -5.36
N LEU A 239 13.49 8.92 -4.22
CA LEU A 239 12.31 9.66 -3.83
C LEU A 239 12.72 10.74 -2.82
N SER A 240 12.37 11.99 -3.09
CA SER A 240 12.50 13.10 -2.15
C SER A 240 11.25 13.22 -1.29
N LEU A 241 11.42 13.55 -0.01
CA LEU A 241 10.31 13.90 0.87
C LEU A 241 9.89 15.35 0.60
N GLU A 242 8.64 15.55 0.20
CA GLU A 242 8.07 16.88 -0.02
C GLU A 242 7.30 17.37 1.21
N HIS A 243 6.52 16.49 1.83
CA HIS A 243 5.74 16.82 3.02
C HIS A 243 5.49 15.59 3.90
N MET A 244 5.27 15.83 5.20
CA MET A 244 4.89 14.80 6.15
C MET A 244 3.72 15.30 7.00
N PHE A 245 2.63 14.54 6.99
CA PHE A 245 1.53 14.70 7.92
C PHE A 245 1.79 13.83 9.14
N GLU A 246 1.63 14.39 10.33
CA GLU A 246 1.75 13.69 11.59
C GLU A 246 0.37 13.46 12.20
N GLY A 247 0.13 12.22 12.65
CA GLY A 247 -1.13 11.85 13.29
C GLY A 247 -1.23 12.38 14.71
N GLU A 248 -2.46 12.71 15.11
CA GLU A 248 -2.78 12.94 16.52
C GLU A 248 -3.13 11.63 17.24
N GLY A 249 -3.04 11.65 18.58
CA GLY A 249 -3.34 10.51 19.43
C GLY A 249 -2.22 9.47 19.47
N LEU A 250 -1.76 9.13 20.66
CA LEU A 250 -0.77 8.06 20.85
C LEU A 250 -1.35 6.74 20.31
N ALA A 251 -0.56 6.03 19.51
CA ALA A 251 -0.92 4.75 18.91
C ALA A 251 -2.21 4.76 18.07
N SER A 252 -2.55 5.90 17.46
CA SER A 252 -3.74 6.02 16.61
C SER A 252 -3.65 5.26 15.28
N SER A 253 -2.44 4.79 14.92
CA SER A 253 -2.14 4.17 13.63
C SER A 253 -2.46 5.08 12.45
N PHE A 254 -2.21 6.38 12.58
CA PHE A 254 -2.41 7.33 11.50
C PHE A 254 -1.56 6.99 10.26
N GLY A 255 -2.20 6.91 9.09
CA GLY A 255 -1.58 6.40 7.87
C GLY A 255 -1.66 4.88 7.75
N TYR A 256 -2.62 4.24 8.44
CA TYR A 256 -2.93 2.83 8.26
C TYR A 256 -3.40 2.58 6.83
N ASP A 257 -4.26 3.44 6.31
CA ASP A 257 -4.69 3.44 4.93
C ASP A 257 -4.78 4.87 4.39
N VAL A 258 -4.63 5.04 3.07
CA VAL A 258 -4.57 6.36 2.43
C VAL A 258 -5.30 6.35 1.09
N ALA A 259 -6.04 7.43 0.82
CA ALA A 259 -6.67 7.66 -0.48
C ALA A 259 -6.40 9.08 -0.97
N VAL A 260 -6.17 9.20 -2.27
CA VAL A 260 -5.99 10.46 -2.99
C VAL A 260 -7.26 10.78 -3.76
N VAL A 261 -7.90 11.92 -3.55
CA VAL A 261 -9.18 12.22 -4.21
C VAL A 261 -9.39 13.72 -4.25
N ASP A 262 -9.89 14.26 -5.35
CA ASP A 262 -10.19 15.70 -5.50
C ASP A 262 -11.64 15.93 -5.07
N LEU A 263 -11.88 16.12 -3.77
CA LEU A 263 -13.22 16.10 -3.18
C LEU A 263 -14.04 17.35 -3.52
N ASN A 264 -13.35 18.46 -3.81
CA ASN A 264 -13.97 19.73 -4.20
C ASN A 264 -13.88 20.04 -5.69
N SER A 265 -13.25 19.18 -6.49
CA SER A 265 -13.12 19.32 -7.95
C SER A 265 -12.68 20.71 -8.38
N ASP A 266 -11.75 21.30 -7.61
CA ASP A 266 -11.33 22.69 -7.79
C ASP A 266 -10.29 22.86 -8.91
N GLY A 267 -9.85 21.75 -9.51
CA GLY A 267 -8.84 21.72 -10.57
C GLY A 267 -7.43 22.04 -10.08
N TYR A 268 -7.23 22.29 -8.78
CA TYR A 268 -5.93 22.57 -8.17
C TYR A 268 -5.23 21.31 -7.67
N GLY A 269 -5.90 20.15 -7.73
CA GLY A 269 -5.31 18.83 -7.57
C GLY A 269 -5.85 18.05 -6.38
N SER A 270 -5.52 16.78 -6.30
CA SER A 270 -6.16 15.87 -5.32
C SER A 270 -5.82 16.19 -3.86
N ASP A 271 -6.82 15.97 -3.00
CA ASP A 271 -6.76 15.98 -1.54
C ASP A 271 -6.24 14.65 -1.01
N ILE A 272 -5.89 14.64 0.29
CA ILE A 272 -5.36 13.46 0.98
C ILE A 272 -6.32 13.03 2.10
N VAL A 273 -6.78 11.79 2.02
CA VAL A 273 -7.60 11.13 3.04
C VAL A 273 -6.75 10.09 3.75
N VAL A 274 -6.78 10.10 5.09
CA VAL A 274 -5.91 9.26 5.93
C VAL A 274 -6.72 8.55 7.00
N GLY A 275 -6.63 7.23 7.04
CA GLY A 275 -7.19 6.39 8.08
C GLY A 275 -6.31 6.35 9.34
N ALA A 276 -6.95 6.45 10.51
CA ALA A 276 -6.38 6.24 11.84
C ALA A 276 -7.31 5.35 12.68
N PRO A 277 -7.41 4.05 12.34
CA PRO A 277 -8.42 3.14 12.90
C PRO A 277 -8.24 2.86 14.39
N GLN A 278 -7.08 3.17 14.95
CA GLN A 278 -6.80 2.99 16.38
C GLN A 278 -6.88 4.31 17.15
N TYR A 279 -7.27 5.42 16.51
CA TYR A 279 -7.58 6.65 17.23
C TYR A 279 -8.69 6.39 18.25
N PHE A 280 -8.52 6.88 19.47
CA PHE A 280 -9.46 6.65 20.55
C PHE A 280 -9.59 7.90 21.41
N ASP A 281 -10.83 8.29 21.68
CA ASP A 281 -11.17 9.32 22.66
C ASP A 281 -12.32 8.82 23.54
N ARG A 282 -11.99 8.58 24.81
CA ARG A 282 -12.95 8.11 25.81
C ARG A 282 -14.05 9.12 26.11
N SER A 283 -13.76 10.42 26.04
CA SER A 283 -14.73 11.45 26.45
C SER A 283 -15.76 11.73 25.37
N GLY A 284 -15.36 11.52 24.10
CA GLY A 284 -16.22 11.69 22.93
C GLY A 284 -16.83 10.38 22.41
N ASP A 285 -16.61 9.25 23.08
CA ASP A 285 -17.02 7.90 22.65
C ASP A 285 -16.53 7.53 21.22
N ILE A 286 -15.31 7.95 20.87
CA ILE A 286 -14.74 7.81 19.52
C ILE A 286 -13.87 6.56 19.43
N GLY A 287 -14.12 5.71 18.43
CA GLY A 287 -13.28 4.57 18.05
C GLY A 287 -12.93 4.60 16.56
N GLY A 288 -11.71 4.99 16.23
CA GLY A 288 -11.25 5.21 14.87
C GLY A 288 -11.60 6.59 14.32
N ALA A 289 -10.76 7.09 13.41
CA ALA A 289 -10.94 8.38 12.76
C ALA A 289 -10.41 8.37 11.33
N VAL A 290 -10.93 9.28 10.51
CA VAL A 290 -10.39 9.62 9.19
C VAL A 290 -10.08 11.11 9.15
N TYR A 291 -8.91 11.44 8.61
CA TYR A 291 -8.42 12.81 8.46
C TYR A 291 -8.37 13.19 6.99
N ILE A 292 -8.91 14.36 6.67
CA ILE A 292 -9.04 14.86 5.30
C ILE A 292 -8.29 16.17 5.20
N TYR A 293 -7.23 16.17 4.40
CA TYR A 293 -6.38 17.33 4.13
C TYR A 293 -6.72 17.87 2.74
N MET A 294 -7.45 18.99 2.73
CA MET A 294 -7.77 19.70 1.49
C MET A 294 -6.51 20.34 0.91
N ASN A 295 -6.30 20.14 -0.38
CA ASN A 295 -5.17 20.68 -1.11
C ASN A 295 -5.27 22.21 -1.22
N ARG A 296 -4.13 22.89 -1.05
CA ARG A 296 -4.02 24.34 -1.22
C ARG A 296 -3.01 24.66 -2.31
N GLN A 297 -3.26 24.15 -3.52
CA GLN A 297 -2.38 24.32 -4.69
C GLN A 297 -0.96 23.79 -4.43
N GLY A 298 -0.86 22.61 -3.81
CA GLY A 298 0.39 21.97 -3.42
C GLY A 298 1.06 22.53 -2.16
N LYS A 299 0.45 23.51 -1.48
CA LYS A 299 0.99 24.13 -0.26
C LYS A 299 0.39 23.48 0.99
N TRP A 300 1.07 22.44 1.47
CA TRP A 300 0.61 21.66 2.63
C TRP A 300 0.99 22.26 3.99
N ALA A 301 1.90 23.22 4.03
CA ALA A 301 2.35 23.84 5.29
C ALA A 301 1.19 24.54 6.02
N GLY A 302 0.90 24.09 7.25
CA GLY A 302 -0.16 24.67 8.09
C GLY A 302 -1.59 24.28 7.69
N VAL A 303 -1.77 23.34 6.74
CA VAL A 303 -3.08 22.78 6.43
C VAL A 303 -3.57 21.98 7.64
N LYS A 304 -4.76 22.33 8.13
CA LYS A 304 -5.43 21.59 9.21
C LYS A 304 -6.41 20.59 8.59
N PRO A 305 -6.44 19.33 9.05
CA PRO A 305 -7.38 18.36 8.54
C PRO A 305 -8.78 18.60 9.09
N LEU A 306 -9.77 18.23 8.30
CA LEU A 306 -11.10 17.88 8.79
C LEU A 306 -11.03 16.45 9.34
N ARG A 307 -11.69 16.17 10.47
CA ARG A 307 -11.72 14.84 11.09
C ARG A 307 -13.13 14.28 11.08
N LEU A 308 -13.29 13.08 10.55
CA LEU A 308 -14.49 12.26 10.66
C LEU A 308 -14.27 11.22 11.76
N ASN A 309 -15.24 11.07 12.66
CA ASN A 309 -15.13 10.20 13.84
C ASN A 309 -15.97 8.94 13.66
N GLY A 310 -15.39 7.80 14.00
CA GLY A 310 -16.13 6.55 14.16
C GLY A 310 -16.82 6.44 15.51
N THR A 311 -17.72 5.47 15.61
CA THR A 311 -18.30 5.06 16.89
C THR A 311 -17.29 4.26 17.72
N THR A 312 -17.56 4.12 19.02
CA THR A 312 -16.71 3.35 19.95
C THR A 312 -16.40 1.96 19.39
N ASP A 313 -15.14 1.54 19.52
CA ASP A 313 -14.60 0.23 19.09
C ASP A 313 -14.81 -0.15 17.61
N SER A 314 -15.25 0.78 16.76
CA SER A 314 -15.59 0.46 15.36
C SER A 314 -14.39 0.24 14.43
N MET A 315 -13.22 0.72 14.84
CA MET A 315 -12.02 0.89 14.01
C MET A 315 -12.31 1.60 12.69
N PHE A 316 -13.16 2.62 12.73
CA PHE A 316 -13.47 3.48 11.58
C PHE A 316 -12.20 4.05 10.95
N GLY A 317 -12.10 3.97 9.63
CA GLY A 317 -10.89 4.36 8.89
C GLY A 317 -9.87 3.24 8.77
N LEU A 318 -10.26 1.97 8.98
CA LEU A 318 -9.39 0.81 8.68
C LEU A 318 -9.14 0.69 7.16
N ALA A 319 -10.14 1.04 6.37
CA ALA A 319 -10.06 1.15 4.92
C ALA A 319 -10.70 2.49 4.49
N VAL A 320 -10.03 3.22 3.60
CA VAL A 320 -10.51 4.47 3.01
C VAL A 320 -10.26 4.41 1.51
N GLU A 321 -11.31 4.55 0.70
CA GLU A 321 -11.20 4.36 -0.75
C GLU A 321 -11.85 5.52 -1.51
N ASN A 322 -11.19 5.93 -2.60
CA ASN A 322 -11.78 6.82 -3.60
C ASN A 322 -12.75 6.01 -4.46
N VAL A 323 -14.04 6.30 -4.36
CA VAL A 323 -15.08 5.59 -5.12
C VAL A 323 -15.53 6.33 -6.38
N GLY A 324 -14.90 7.48 -6.67
CA GLY A 324 -15.31 8.37 -7.74
C GLY A 324 -16.60 9.11 -7.40
N ASP A 325 -17.14 9.83 -8.38
CA ASP A 325 -18.42 10.54 -8.25
C ASP A 325 -19.57 9.53 -8.45
N ILE A 326 -20.06 8.94 -7.35
CA ILE A 326 -21.04 7.85 -7.41
C ILE A 326 -22.48 8.36 -7.51
N ASN A 327 -22.73 9.62 -7.14
CA ASN A 327 -24.04 10.26 -7.25
C ASN A 327 -24.17 11.16 -8.51
N GLN A 328 -23.08 11.32 -9.27
CA GLN A 328 -22.99 12.10 -10.51
C GLN A 328 -23.28 13.60 -10.31
N ASP A 329 -22.87 14.16 -9.17
CA ASP A 329 -23.06 15.58 -8.85
C ASP A 329 -21.87 16.47 -9.27
N GLY A 330 -20.80 15.87 -9.78
CA GLY A 330 -19.57 16.53 -10.21
C GLY A 330 -18.44 16.48 -9.19
N TYR A 331 -18.66 15.93 -7.99
CA TYR A 331 -17.65 15.81 -6.93
C TYR A 331 -17.35 14.33 -6.61
N PRO A 332 -16.08 13.90 -6.69
CA PRO A 332 -15.68 12.58 -6.22
C PRO A 332 -16.00 12.32 -4.74
N ASP A 333 -16.44 11.10 -4.46
CA ASP A 333 -16.86 10.64 -3.15
C ASP A 333 -15.85 9.65 -2.53
N ILE A 334 -16.03 9.37 -1.24
CA ILE A 334 -15.23 8.36 -0.53
C ILE A 334 -16.10 7.34 0.21
N ALA A 335 -15.54 6.14 0.36
CA ALA A 335 -16.04 5.11 1.25
C ALA A 335 -15.08 4.87 2.42
N VAL A 336 -15.63 4.68 3.62
CA VAL A 336 -14.86 4.41 4.83
C VAL A 336 -15.35 3.15 5.52
N GLY A 337 -14.45 2.19 5.74
CA GLY A 337 -14.74 0.94 6.44
C GLY A 337 -14.66 1.08 7.96
N ALA A 338 -15.63 0.47 8.64
CA ALA A 338 -15.67 0.31 10.10
C ALA A 338 -16.04 -1.16 10.44
N PRO A 339 -15.09 -2.08 10.29
CA PRO A 339 -15.39 -3.52 10.29
C PRO A 339 -15.85 -4.07 11.64
N TYR A 340 -15.63 -3.34 12.74
CA TYR A 340 -16.05 -3.76 14.07
C TYR A 340 -17.26 -2.95 14.60
N ASP A 341 -17.88 -2.13 13.74
CA ASP A 341 -19.14 -1.48 14.07
C ASP A 341 -20.32 -2.47 13.91
N GLY A 342 -20.71 -3.13 15.00
CA GLY A 342 -21.73 -4.18 14.97
C GLY A 342 -21.26 -5.39 14.17
N PHE A 343 -21.87 -5.64 13.00
CA PHE A 343 -21.44 -6.70 12.06
C PHE A 343 -20.45 -6.20 11.01
N GLY A 344 -20.02 -4.94 11.10
CA GLY A 344 -19.22 -4.24 10.11
C GLY A 344 -20.09 -3.32 9.26
N LYS A 345 -19.63 -2.09 9.03
CA LYS A 345 -20.32 -1.07 8.22
C LYS A 345 -19.37 -0.39 7.24
N VAL A 346 -19.94 0.19 6.20
CA VAL A 346 -19.23 1.03 5.23
C VAL A 346 -19.98 2.35 5.11
N TYR A 347 -19.30 3.42 5.45
CA TYR A 347 -19.84 4.77 5.42
C TYR A 347 -19.50 5.44 4.09
N ILE A 348 -20.50 5.98 3.41
CA ILE A 348 -20.32 6.74 2.17
C ILE A 348 -20.43 8.23 2.49
N TYR A 349 -19.42 9.00 2.08
CA TYR A 349 -19.40 10.45 2.25
C TYR A 349 -19.28 11.12 0.90
N HIS A 350 -20.20 12.05 0.63
CA HIS A 350 -20.18 12.79 -0.63
C HIS A 350 -19.20 13.95 -0.62
N GLY A 351 -18.50 14.12 -1.75
CA GLY A 351 -17.74 15.31 -2.07
C GLY A 351 -18.64 16.54 -2.18
N SER A 352 -18.06 17.74 -2.22
CA SER A 352 -18.78 18.99 -2.46
C SER A 352 -17.81 20.12 -2.78
N GLU A 353 -18.31 21.24 -3.30
CA GLU A 353 -17.51 22.47 -3.52
C GLU A 353 -16.70 22.91 -2.29
N ASN A 354 -17.20 22.61 -1.08
CA ASN A 354 -16.55 22.96 0.19
C ASN A 354 -15.61 21.86 0.73
N GLY A 355 -15.31 20.83 -0.07
CA GLY A 355 -14.54 19.65 0.31
C GLY A 355 -15.44 18.43 0.44
N ILE A 356 -15.98 18.16 1.62
CA ILE A 356 -16.75 16.94 1.86
C ILE A 356 -17.91 17.19 2.83
N ASN A 357 -19.03 16.51 2.62
CA ASN A 357 -20.11 16.47 3.60
C ASN A 357 -19.68 15.61 4.80
N THR A 358 -19.71 16.17 6.01
CA THR A 358 -19.31 15.46 7.24
C THR A 358 -20.34 14.45 7.74
N LYS A 359 -21.56 14.48 7.19
CA LYS A 359 -22.58 13.47 7.47
C LYS A 359 -22.52 12.39 6.37
N PRO A 360 -22.49 11.10 6.74
CA PRO A 360 -22.54 10.05 5.76
C PRO A 360 -23.88 10.11 5.02
N ALA A 361 -23.82 9.98 3.70
CA ALA A 361 -24.99 9.88 2.85
C ALA A 361 -25.66 8.50 2.97
N GLN A 362 -24.86 7.47 3.23
CA GLN A 362 -25.29 6.09 3.42
C GLN A 362 -24.33 5.37 4.39
N VAL A 363 -24.85 4.38 5.12
CA VAL A 363 -24.12 3.49 6.03
C VAL A 363 -24.51 2.05 5.80
#